data_AF-R6MSU7-F1
#
_entry.id   AF-R6MSU7-F1
#
_cell.length_a   1.000
_cell.length_b   1.000
_cell.length_c   1.000
_cell.angle_alpha   90.00
_cell.angle_beta   90.00
_cell.angle_gamma   90.00
#
_symmetry.space_group_name_H-M   'P 1'
#
loop_
_entity.id
_entity.type
_entity.pdbx_description
1 polymer ?
#
loop_
_entity_poly.entity_id
_entity_poly.type
_entity_poly.pdbx_seq_one_letter_code
_entity_poly.pdbx_strand_id
1 'polypeptide(L)'
;MKKRKNGNLKNKKQMLIIIAMISIMVFICVVMQAYIEGYFGDGKGKSTKAVNENSVQKKSDRTDAEAAKKPAKKKSTSKKKKSGKKKKKKITHIAANPEGSRPIRVLITNSDFSDMFHNSIKITSSKSFYVKINNQTKTYPAGKKIEFKAADKKLKGKKIVIGSYSGGRVKVLSIKRLEGHPGYRGTMTIKYKSKGLILTNTLPVEQYLYAVIPSEMSTGNNIEALKAQAVCARSYAYNQMKADKYEEYGADVDDSVACQGYNNIPENQVYNNIPENEKSRKAVDSTFGDVMKKSGDVITAYYFSTSWGYTADGQDVWNTPSQISYLSSRFQITQSSKRKTGVRGYDLSNESTFRNFMNNESCKTYDSNEEWYRWSVIIKEKSLRNRIDSALSSCYLSNNENVLTKTKNGKYKKSSVFKTGKITDIKISKREKSGMASQIIITGTLNTYKVNNQYNIRKVLAPVYETIKRRYGDSMSGYFMLPSAAFYIDKTSGAFNITGGGFGHGTGMSQSGAGNMAKQGNDYRQILHHYFSGVKIVTLKDY
;
A
#
# COMPACT_ATOMS: atom_id res chain seq x y z
N MET A 1 29.58 -37.57 28.58
CA MET A 1 28.50 -36.56 28.41
C MET A 1 28.87 -35.33 27.53
N LYS A 2 29.57 -35.48 26.37
CA LYS A 2 30.06 -34.31 25.57
C LYS A 2 29.64 -34.20 24.08
N LYS A 3 28.90 -35.15 23.49
CA LYS A 3 28.55 -35.14 22.04
C LYS A 3 27.22 -34.44 21.63
N ARG A 4 26.35 -34.02 22.56
CA ARG A 4 25.00 -33.46 22.22
C ARG A 4 24.91 -31.94 21.95
N LYS A 5 25.95 -31.12 22.18
CA LYS A 5 25.87 -29.65 21.99
C LYS A 5 26.11 -29.15 20.55
N ASN A 6 26.89 -29.85 19.73
CA ASN A 6 27.30 -29.34 18.40
C ASN A 6 26.20 -29.41 17.31
N GLY A 7 25.24 -30.35 17.40
CA GLY A 7 24.14 -30.42 16.44
C GLY A 7 23.23 -29.19 16.46
N ASN A 8 22.98 -28.63 17.64
CA ASN A 8 22.07 -27.50 17.81
C ASN A 8 22.66 -26.17 17.31
N LEU A 9 23.99 -26.00 17.35
CA LEU A 9 24.66 -24.86 16.71
C LEU A 9 24.73 -24.99 15.18
N LYS A 10 24.92 -26.20 14.63
CA LYS A 10 24.89 -26.42 13.17
C LYS A 10 23.52 -26.07 12.60
N ASN A 11 22.44 -26.53 13.24
CA ASN A 11 21.07 -26.21 12.83
C ASN A 11 20.78 -24.70 12.95
N LYS A 12 21.21 -24.03 14.03
CA LYS A 12 21.06 -22.56 14.14
C LYS A 12 21.85 -21.79 13.09
N LYS A 13 23.07 -22.20 12.75
CA LYS A 13 23.84 -21.58 11.65
C LYS A 13 23.19 -21.83 10.29
N GLN A 14 22.73 -23.04 10.00
CA GLN A 14 21.99 -23.33 8.76
C GLN A 14 20.68 -22.54 8.69
N MET A 15 19.93 -22.41 9.80
CA MET A 15 18.72 -21.58 9.87
C MET A 15 19.03 -20.10 9.62
N LEU A 16 20.11 -19.56 10.18
CA LEU A 16 20.58 -18.19 9.92
C LEU A 16 21.01 -17.99 8.46
N ILE A 17 21.67 -18.97 7.85
CA ILE A 17 22.05 -18.93 6.43
C ILE A 17 20.81 -18.99 5.54
N ILE A 18 19.84 -19.85 5.83
CA ILE A 18 18.57 -19.95 5.09
C ILE A 18 17.77 -18.65 5.22
N ILE A 19 17.67 -18.07 6.42
CA ILE A 19 17.04 -16.76 6.63
C ILE A 19 17.77 -15.67 5.83
N ALA A 20 19.11 -15.63 5.87
CA ALA A 20 19.89 -14.67 5.09
C ALA A 20 19.72 -14.85 3.57
N MET A 21 19.64 -16.07 3.06
CA MET A 21 19.38 -16.34 1.65
C MET A 21 17.95 -15.96 1.24
N ILE A 22 16.95 -16.17 2.10
CA ILE A 22 15.57 -15.70 1.89
C ILE A 22 15.53 -14.17 1.89
N SER A 23 16.23 -13.49 2.82
CA SER A 23 16.36 -12.04 2.84
C SER A 23 17.06 -11.50 1.59
N ILE A 24 18.12 -12.15 1.09
CA ILE A 24 18.81 -11.78 -0.15
C ILE A 24 17.92 -11.99 -1.37
N MET A 25 17.09 -13.04 -1.41
CA MET A 25 16.11 -13.21 -2.48
C MET A 25 15.06 -12.10 -2.44
N VAL A 26 14.41 -11.84 -1.29
CA VAL A 26 13.44 -10.75 -1.13
C VAL A 26 14.04 -9.38 -1.49
N PHE A 27 15.32 -9.15 -1.15
CA PHE A 27 16.08 -7.95 -1.51
C PHE A 27 16.24 -7.78 -3.02
N ILE A 28 16.57 -8.84 -3.77
CA ILE A 28 16.60 -8.82 -5.25
C ILE A 28 15.22 -8.46 -5.81
N CYS A 29 14.14 -8.88 -5.15
CA CYS A 29 12.78 -8.75 -5.67
C CYS A 29 12.22 -7.34 -5.59
N VAL A 30 12.49 -6.59 -4.53
CA VAL A 30 12.06 -5.18 -4.46
C VAL A 30 12.93 -4.29 -5.35
N VAL A 31 14.22 -4.63 -5.52
CA VAL A 31 15.09 -3.99 -6.51
C VAL A 31 14.60 -4.25 -7.93
N MET A 32 14.16 -5.47 -8.26
CA MET A 32 13.56 -5.81 -9.55
C MET A 32 12.21 -5.11 -9.76
N GLN A 33 11.32 -5.08 -8.76
CA GLN A 33 10.02 -4.38 -8.86
C GLN A 33 10.20 -2.89 -9.23
N ALA A 34 11.12 -2.20 -8.54
CA ALA A 34 11.43 -0.79 -8.80
C ALA A 34 12.19 -0.56 -10.13
N TYR A 35 12.77 -1.60 -10.74
CA TYR A 35 13.46 -1.53 -12.03
C TYR A 35 12.53 -1.87 -13.21
N ILE A 36 11.50 -2.70 -12.97
CA ILE A 36 10.48 -3.09 -13.95
C ILE A 36 9.45 -1.98 -14.15
N GLU A 37 9.13 -1.19 -13.12
CA GLU A 37 8.24 -0.02 -13.19
C GLU A 37 8.93 1.22 -13.83
N GLY A 38 9.66 1.01 -14.91
CA GLY A 38 10.57 1.96 -15.54
C GLY A 38 9.92 3.23 -16.11
N TYR A 39 9.69 4.22 -15.25
CA TYR A 39 9.36 5.60 -15.61
C TYR A 39 10.56 6.36 -16.25
N PHE A 40 11.06 5.87 -17.39
CA PHE A 40 11.96 6.61 -18.26
C PHE A 40 11.60 6.41 -19.74
N GLY A 41 10.74 7.28 -20.25
CA GLY A 41 10.65 7.54 -21.68
C GLY A 41 11.85 8.37 -22.12
N ASP A 42 12.96 7.72 -22.45
CA ASP A 42 14.13 8.39 -23.04
C ASP A 42 13.85 8.73 -24.51
N GLY A 43 13.37 9.95 -24.73
CA GLY A 43 13.12 10.48 -26.06
C GLY A 43 14.42 10.74 -26.83
N LYS A 44 14.77 9.84 -27.75
CA LYS A 44 15.63 10.15 -28.91
C LYS A 44 14.95 9.66 -30.18
N GLY A 45 14.48 10.61 -30.99
CA GLY A 45 13.64 10.30 -32.15
C GLY A 45 14.40 9.68 -33.32
N LYS A 46 13.67 8.95 -34.16
CA LYS A 46 13.98 8.78 -35.58
C LYS A 46 12.73 9.02 -36.41
N SER A 47 12.92 9.85 -37.44
CA SER A 47 11.93 10.26 -38.43
C SER A 47 11.37 9.07 -39.23
N THR A 48 10.07 9.10 -39.53
CA THR A 48 9.52 8.64 -40.81
C THR A 48 8.50 9.67 -41.34
N LYS A 49 8.48 9.88 -42.66
CA LYS A 49 7.64 10.88 -43.35
C LYS A 49 6.32 10.29 -43.85
N ALA A 50 5.23 11.06 -43.74
CA ALA A 50 4.09 11.12 -44.66
C ALA A 50 3.28 12.39 -44.26
N VAL A 51 3.35 13.54 -44.96
CA VAL A 51 2.78 13.87 -46.30
C VAL A 51 1.25 14.11 -46.26
N ASN A 52 0.87 15.37 -46.01
CA ASN A 52 -0.11 16.22 -46.74
C ASN A 52 -0.48 17.41 -45.83
N GLU A 53 -0.09 18.63 -46.18
CA GLU A 53 -0.86 19.54 -47.05
C GLU A 53 -2.18 20.03 -46.43
N ASN A 54 -2.12 21.18 -45.75
CA ASN A 54 -2.75 22.37 -46.33
C ASN A 54 -2.15 23.67 -45.74
N SER A 55 -2.28 24.76 -46.51
CA SER A 55 -1.49 25.98 -46.41
C SER A 55 -2.31 27.18 -45.89
N VAL A 56 -1.79 28.41 -46.06
CA VAL A 56 -2.48 29.72 -45.85
C VAL A 56 -2.65 30.14 -44.37
N GLN A 57 -2.27 31.34 -43.91
CA GLN A 57 -1.43 32.40 -44.51
C GLN A 57 -0.72 33.16 -43.37
N LYS A 58 0.44 33.75 -43.68
CA LYS A 58 1.15 34.71 -42.82
C LYS A 58 1.26 36.03 -43.58
N LYS A 59 0.94 37.16 -42.94
CA LYS A 59 1.48 38.46 -43.34
C LYS A 59 1.91 39.25 -42.12
N SER A 60 3.10 39.84 -42.26
CA SER A 60 3.66 40.90 -41.42
C SER A 60 2.97 42.23 -41.76
N ASP A 61 3.18 43.33 -41.02
CA ASP A 61 4.37 44.17 -41.20
C ASP A 61 4.68 45.09 -40.01
N ARG A 62 5.86 45.72 -40.08
CA ARG A 62 6.30 46.90 -39.31
C ARG A 62 5.52 48.13 -39.84
N THR A 63 5.47 49.35 -39.27
CA THR A 63 6.32 50.13 -38.36
C THR A 63 5.41 51.00 -37.45
N ASP A 64 5.79 52.06 -36.69
CA ASP A 64 7.07 52.73 -36.41
C ASP A 64 7.07 53.33 -34.98
N ALA A 65 8.03 54.22 -34.68
CA ALA A 65 8.13 55.00 -33.44
C ALA A 65 7.49 56.40 -33.52
N GLU A 66 7.01 56.92 -32.38
CA GLU A 66 7.33 58.30 -31.99
C GLU A 66 7.22 58.51 -30.47
N ALA A 67 7.91 59.54 -29.97
CA ALA A 67 8.05 59.82 -28.54
C ALA A 67 7.50 61.21 -28.20
N ALA A 68 6.91 61.39 -27.01
CA ALA A 68 7.06 62.64 -26.24
C ALA A 68 6.44 62.62 -24.82
N LYS A 69 7.18 63.25 -23.90
CA LYS A 69 6.70 64.11 -22.78
C LYS A 69 5.82 63.50 -21.67
N LYS A 70 6.50 63.15 -20.56
CA LYS A 70 6.03 63.52 -19.21
C LYS A 70 6.04 65.07 -19.05
N PRO A 71 5.36 65.62 -18.03
CA PRO A 71 6.15 66.02 -16.87
C PRO A 71 5.53 65.61 -15.51
N ALA A 72 6.39 65.50 -14.50
CA ALA A 72 5.99 65.24 -13.12
C ALA A 72 5.80 66.55 -12.33
N LYS A 73 4.93 66.55 -11.33
CA LYS A 73 5.01 67.50 -10.20
C LYS A 73 5.05 66.75 -8.87
N LYS A 74 6.20 66.84 -8.19
CA LYS A 74 6.31 66.60 -6.74
C LYS A 74 5.87 67.87 -6.01
N LYS A 75 5.11 67.73 -4.92
CA LYS A 75 5.27 68.58 -3.74
C LYS A 75 5.25 67.69 -2.49
N SER A 76 6.25 67.88 -1.64
CA SER A 76 6.31 67.33 -0.28
C SER A 76 5.70 68.33 0.69
N THR A 77 5.22 67.89 1.86
CA THR A 77 5.75 68.34 3.16
C THR A 77 5.07 67.70 4.37
N SER A 78 5.88 67.51 5.42
CA SER A 78 5.53 67.40 6.84
C SER A 78 4.92 66.10 7.40
N LYS A 79 5.43 65.74 8.60
CA LYS A 79 5.08 64.56 9.40
C LYS A 79 3.95 64.91 10.38
N LYS A 80 3.04 63.98 10.65
CA LYS A 80 2.41 63.84 11.98
C LYS A 80 2.30 62.36 12.37
N LYS A 81 2.91 62.00 13.51
CA LYS A 81 2.73 60.69 14.16
C LYS A 81 1.29 60.59 14.70
N LYS A 82 0.51 59.60 14.28
CA LYS A 82 -0.55 58.98 15.11
C LYS A 82 -0.57 57.47 14.92
N SER A 83 -0.77 56.75 16.01
CA SER A 83 -0.62 55.31 16.14
C SER A 83 -1.84 54.55 15.62
N GLY A 84 -1.77 54.08 14.37
CA GLY A 84 -2.75 53.13 13.83
C GLY A 84 -2.46 51.70 14.26
N LYS A 85 -3.34 51.07 15.05
CA LYS A 85 -3.31 49.62 15.33
C LYS A 85 -3.37 48.83 14.02
N LYS A 86 -2.23 48.33 13.51
CA LYS A 86 -2.22 47.36 12.41
C LYS A 86 -2.93 46.08 12.89
N LYS A 87 -4.15 45.83 12.38
CA LYS A 87 -4.82 44.53 12.51
C LYS A 87 -3.84 43.45 12.03
N LYS A 88 -3.44 42.55 12.93
CA LYS A 88 -2.67 41.35 12.56
C LYS A 88 -3.51 40.59 11.51
N LYS A 89 -3.02 40.49 10.27
CA LYS A 89 -3.56 39.50 9.32
C LYS A 89 -3.38 38.13 9.96
N LYS A 90 -4.50 37.52 10.38
CA LYS A 90 -4.53 36.18 10.96
C LYS A 90 -4.06 35.24 9.84
N ILE A 91 -2.85 34.70 9.97
CA ILE A 91 -2.35 33.68 9.04
C ILE A 91 -3.19 32.43 9.30
N THR A 92 -4.07 32.10 8.37
CA THR A 92 -5.02 31.00 8.50
C THR A 92 -4.30 29.66 8.40
N HIS A 93 -4.21 28.99 9.55
CA HIS A 93 -4.05 27.55 9.74
C HIS A 93 -3.04 26.84 8.82
N ILE A 94 -1.79 26.77 9.31
CA ILE A 94 -1.01 25.53 9.13
C ILE A 94 -1.90 24.42 9.67
N ALA A 95 -2.23 23.41 8.85
CA ALA A 95 -3.10 22.30 9.23
C ALA A 95 -2.54 21.56 10.45
N ALA A 96 -3.00 21.98 11.62
CA ALA A 96 -2.90 21.22 12.85
C ALA A 96 -3.88 20.04 12.76
N ASN A 97 -3.68 19.09 13.65
CA ASN A 97 -4.75 18.19 14.06
C ASN A 97 -6.01 19.01 14.45
N PRO A 98 -7.23 18.44 14.34
CA PRO A 98 -8.37 18.88 15.16
C PRO A 98 -7.91 19.20 16.60
N GLU A 99 -8.48 20.24 17.23
CA GLU A 99 -7.99 20.71 18.53
C GLU A 99 -8.18 19.62 19.60
N GLY A 100 -7.10 18.87 19.87
CA GLY A 100 -7.12 17.70 20.73
C GLY A 100 -6.23 16.54 20.24
N SER A 101 -6.01 16.36 18.93
CA SER A 101 -5.57 15.03 18.48
C SER A 101 -4.15 14.65 18.86
N ARG A 102 -4.04 13.41 19.32
CA ARG A 102 -2.78 12.68 19.36
C ARG A 102 -2.19 12.63 17.94
N PRO A 103 -0.92 13.01 17.72
CA PRO A 103 -0.27 12.82 16.43
C PRO A 103 -0.06 11.33 16.14
N ILE A 104 -0.07 10.98 14.86
CA ILE A 104 0.29 9.62 14.42
C ILE A 104 1.82 9.46 14.43
N ARG A 105 2.26 8.27 14.85
CA ARG A 105 3.64 7.83 14.91
C ARG A 105 3.84 6.73 13.86
N VAL A 106 4.56 7.03 12.80
CA VAL A 106 4.83 6.09 11.69
C VAL A 106 6.23 5.52 11.86
N LEU A 107 6.36 4.20 11.96
CA LEU A 107 7.64 3.52 11.85
C LEU A 107 8.11 3.58 10.40
N ILE A 108 9.38 3.96 10.18
CA ILE A 108 9.96 4.08 8.85
C ILE A 108 10.89 2.88 8.61
N THR A 109 10.62 2.08 7.59
CA THR A 109 11.44 0.93 7.19
C THR A 109 12.65 1.31 6.33
N ASN A 110 13.52 0.34 6.06
CA ASN A 110 14.56 0.39 5.03
C ASN A 110 13.99 0.65 3.61
N SER A 111 14.89 0.82 2.62
CA SER A 111 14.53 1.26 1.25
C SER A 111 13.53 0.34 0.54
N ASP A 112 13.65 -0.97 0.76
CA ASP A 112 12.85 -2.05 0.18
C ASP A 112 11.65 -2.46 1.04
N PHE A 113 11.40 -1.74 2.15
CA PHE A 113 10.34 -2.01 3.12
C PHE A 113 10.36 -3.38 3.80
N SER A 114 11.47 -4.12 3.70
CA SER A 114 11.62 -5.47 4.26
C SER A 114 11.93 -5.50 5.76
N ASP A 115 12.53 -4.43 6.31
CA ASP A 115 12.96 -4.37 7.71
C ASP A 115 12.74 -2.98 8.34
N MET A 116 12.34 -2.98 9.61
CA MET A 116 12.20 -1.81 10.47
C MET A 116 13.53 -1.35 11.11
N PHE A 117 14.56 -2.22 11.14
CA PHE A 117 15.85 -1.92 11.75
C PHE A 117 16.84 -1.32 10.74
N HIS A 118 17.46 -0.20 11.13
CA HIS A 118 18.46 0.52 10.33
C HIS A 118 19.86 0.38 10.92
N ASN A 119 20.85 0.04 10.09
CA ASN A 119 22.26 0.04 10.49
C ASN A 119 22.82 1.46 10.69
N SER A 120 22.38 2.40 9.85
CA SER A 120 22.61 3.84 10.04
C SER A 120 21.42 4.67 9.57
N ILE A 121 21.23 5.82 10.21
CA ILE A 121 20.21 6.81 9.84
C ILE A 121 20.94 8.11 9.50
N LYS A 122 20.89 8.50 8.23
CA LYS A 122 21.53 9.71 7.70
C LYS A 122 20.46 10.72 7.33
N ILE A 123 20.59 11.95 7.80
CA ILE A 123 19.56 13.00 7.66
C ILE A 123 20.14 14.32 7.17
N THR A 124 19.27 15.15 6.59
CA THR A 124 19.50 16.58 6.32
C THR A 124 18.17 17.33 6.26
N SER A 125 18.19 18.65 6.03
CA SER A 125 17.00 19.45 5.76
C SER A 125 17.32 20.60 4.81
N SER A 126 16.34 21.04 4.01
CA SER A 126 16.45 22.24 3.15
C SER A 126 16.27 23.56 3.92
N LYS A 127 15.96 23.48 5.22
CA LYS A 127 15.95 24.60 6.17
C LYS A 127 16.89 24.28 7.33
N SER A 128 17.13 25.24 8.22
CA SER A 128 17.77 24.95 9.49
C SER A 128 16.96 23.90 10.25
N PHE A 129 17.65 23.04 11.00
CA PHE A 129 17.04 21.94 11.73
C PHE A 129 17.75 21.73 13.06
N TYR A 130 17.11 21.03 13.98
CA TYR A 130 17.68 20.71 15.28
C TYR A 130 17.79 19.21 15.50
N VAL A 131 18.75 18.82 16.33
CA VAL A 131 18.82 17.51 16.97
C VAL A 131 18.75 17.75 18.47
N LYS A 132 17.71 17.24 19.12
CA LYS A 132 17.53 17.22 20.56
C LYS A 132 17.92 15.83 21.09
N ILE A 133 18.88 15.77 22.00
CA ILE A 133 19.31 14.54 22.68
C ILE A 133 19.00 14.73 24.16
N ASN A 134 18.04 13.96 24.66
CA ASN A 134 17.41 14.18 25.97
C ASN A 134 16.90 15.63 26.09
N ASN A 135 17.51 16.46 26.95
CA ASN A 135 17.11 17.86 27.15
C ASN A 135 18.01 18.87 26.41
N GLN A 136 19.13 18.44 25.80
CA GLN A 136 20.04 19.33 25.08
C GLN A 136 19.66 19.41 23.60
N THR A 137 19.51 20.63 23.07
CA THR A 137 19.17 20.88 21.66
C THR A 137 20.35 21.51 20.94
N LYS A 138 20.76 20.94 19.80
CA LYS A 138 21.77 21.51 18.91
C LYS A 138 21.14 21.83 17.55
N THR A 139 21.27 23.09 17.13
CA THR A 139 20.80 23.57 15.82
C THR A 139 21.88 23.44 14.77
N TYR A 140 21.47 23.15 13.54
CA TYR A 140 22.31 22.97 12.36
C TYR A 140 21.77 23.82 11.18
N PRO A 141 22.65 24.36 10.32
CA PRO A 141 22.23 25.07 9.12
C PRO A 141 21.62 24.12 8.08
N ALA A 142 20.89 24.70 7.12
CA ALA A 142 20.34 23.97 5.98
C ALA A 142 21.45 23.21 5.22
N GLY A 143 21.10 22.05 4.65
CA GLY A 143 22.01 21.19 3.88
C GLY A 143 23.05 20.43 4.72
N LYS A 144 23.23 20.73 6.02
CA LYS A 144 24.13 19.94 6.88
C LYS A 144 23.63 18.49 6.95
N LYS A 145 24.55 17.55 6.80
CA LYS A 145 24.30 16.11 6.90
C LYS A 145 24.71 15.63 8.29
N ILE A 146 23.85 14.88 8.97
CA ILE A 146 24.10 14.22 10.26
C ILE A 146 23.81 12.73 10.12
N GLU A 147 24.60 11.88 10.77
CA GLU A 147 24.47 10.43 10.67
C GLU A 147 24.55 9.79 12.06
N PHE A 148 23.63 8.87 12.32
CA PHE A 148 23.58 8.03 13.51
C PHE A 148 23.87 6.59 13.09
N LYS A 149 24.72 5.87 13.83
CA LYS A 149 25.08 4.47 13.53
C LYS A 149 24.67 3.57 14.69
N ALA A 150 24.16 2.38 14.39
CA ALA A 150 23.78 1.38 15.40
C ALA A 150 24.96 0.99 16.32
N ALA A 151 26.18 1.05 15.81
CA ALA A 151 27.41 0.78 16.56
C ALA A 151 27.77 1.86 17.61
N ASP A 152 27.19 3.07 17.55
CA ASP A 152 27.48 4.12 18.54
C ASP A 152 26.77 3.87 19.87
N LYS A 153 27.49 3.20 20.78
CA LYS A 153 26.99 2.89 22.12
C LYS A 153 26.77 4.13 23.00
N LYS A 154 27.40 5.29 22.71
CA LYS A 154 27.29 6.52 23.53
C LYS A 154 25.91 7.19 23.45
N LEU A 155 25.10 6.78 22.46
CA LEU A 155 23.74 7.28 22.23
C LEU A 155 22.64 6.29 22.63
N LYS A 156 23.01 5.06 23.04
CA LYS A 156 22.05 4.05 23.50
C LYS A 156 21.30 4.55 24.73
N GLY A 157 19.98 4.34 24.75
CA GLY A 157 19.09 4.78 25.83
C GLY A 157 18.71 6.27 25.80
N LYS A 158 19.32 7.09 24.94
CA LYS A 158 18.98 8.52 24.83
C LYS A 158 17.79 8.72 23.89
N LYS A 159 16.91 9.69 24.23
CA LYS A 159 15.81 10.12 23.36
C LYS A 159 16.35 11.12 22.34
N ILE A 160 16.45 10.71 21.07
CA ILE A 160 16.94 11.55 19.97
C ILE A 160 15.74 11.99 19.14
N VAL A 161 15.47 13.31 19.12
CA VAL A 161 14.40 13.92 18.32
C VAL A 161 15.01 14.91 17.34
N ILE A 162 14.61 14.83 16.07
CA ILE A 162 15.04 15.72 14.99
C ILE A 162 13.82 16.45 14.46
N GLY A 163 13.92 17.76 14.28
CA GLY A 163 12.87 18.56 13.62
C GLY A 163 13.47 19.67 12.77
N SER A 164 12.72 20.12 11.78
CA SER A 164 13.11 21.23 10.90
C SER A 164 12.36 22.51 11.29
N TYR A 165 13.01 23.66 11.17
CA TYR A 165 12.38 24.96 11.43
C TYR A 165 11.60 25.46 10.21
N SER A 166 10.68 26.40 10.45
CA SER A 166 9.93 27.13 9.40
C SER A 166 9.20 26.22 8.39
N GLY A 167 8.67 25.08 8.86
CA GLY A 167 7.93 24.13 8.02
C GLY A 167 8.79 23.34 7.03
N GLY A 168 10.12 23.36 7.18
CA GLY A 168 11.01 22.51 6.39
C GLY A 168 10.76 21.01 6.63
N ARG A 169 11.31 20.17 5.75
CA ARG A 169 11.25 18.70 5.86
C ARG A 169 12.56 18.12 6.36
N VAL A 170 12.50 17.07 7.18
CA VAL A 170 13.67 16.23 7.50
C VAL A 170 13.79 15.18 6.41
N LYS A 171 14.87 15.24 5.62
CA LYS A 171 15.14 14.32 4.50
C LYS A 171 16.03 13.18 4.97
N VAL A 172 15.59 11.93 4.79
CA VAL A 172 16.33 10.73 5.19
C VAL A 172 17.13 10.22 3.98
N LEU A 173 18.45 10.33 4.08
CA LEU A 173 19.42 10.00 3.03
C LEU A 173 19.90 8.54 3.09
N SER A 174 19.62 7.82 4.18
CA SER A 174 19.97 6.40 4.34
C SER A 174 18.93 5.44 3.73
N ILE A 175 17.79 5.95 3.25
CA ILE A 175 16.76 5.17 2.55
C ILE A 175 16.44 5.81 1.20
N LYS A 176 15.95 4.99 0.27
CA LYS A 176 15.30 5.43 -0.96
C LYS A 176 13.85 4.93 -1.00
N ARG A 177 13.04 5.66 -1.75
CA ARG A 177 11.64 5.42 -2.15
C ARG A 177 11.57 5.68 -3.67
N LEU A 178 10.40 5.53 -4.29
CA LEU A 178 10.25 5.65 -5.75
C LEU A 178 10.84 6.97 -6.29
N GLU A 179 10.48 8.10 -5.69
CA GLU A 179 10.99 9.44 -6.04
C GLU A 179 12.32 9.81 -5.32
N GLY A 180 13.14 8.81 -5.01
CA GLY A 180 14.45 8.97 -4.37
C GLY A 180 14.40 9.11 -2.85
N HIS A 181 15.12 10.07 -2.28
CA HIS A 181 15.29 10.20 -0.83
C HIS A 181 14.09 10.94 -0.18
N PRO A 182 13.27 10.30 0.67
CA PRO A 182 12.03 10.88 1.19
C PRO A 182 12.28 12.01 2.18
N GLY A 183 11.36 12.99 2.17
CA GLY A 183 11.33 14.13 3.10
C GLY A 183 10.06 14.10 3.95
N TYR A 184 10.22 14.18 5.27
CA TYR A 184 9.12 14.04 6.23
C TYR A 184 8.75 15.38 6.88
N ARG A 185 7.46 15.57 7.15
CA ARG A 185 6.90 16.64 7.99
C ARG A 185 7.01 16.25 9.47
N GLY A 186 6.68 17.18 10.37
CA GLY A 186 6.69 16.92 11.81
C GLY A 186 8.11 16.69 12.35
N THR A 187 8.25 15.71 13.25
CA THR A 187 9.55 15.34 13.85
C THR A 187 9.91 13.88 13.57
N MET A 188 11.21 13.57 13.58
CA MET A 188 11.73 12.20 13.54
C MET A 188 12.28 11.84 14.91
N THR A 189 12.01 10.64 15.41
CA THR A 189 12.62 10.09 16.62
C THR A 189 13.43 8.85 16.29
N ILE A 190 14.66 8.78 16.81
CA ILE A 190 15.56 7.61 16.69
C ILE A 190 15.63 6.90 18.04
N LYS A 191 15.45 5.57 18.04
CA LYS A 191 15.66 4.71 19.20
C LYS A 191 16.69 3.62 18.89
N TYR A 192 17.59 3.37 19.83
CA TYR A 192 18.54 2.26 19.76
C TYR A 192 17.90 0.97 20.33
N LYS A 193 17.84 -0.08 19.52
CA LYS A 193 17.41 -1.44 19.92
C LYS A 193 18.57 -2.43 19.71
N SER A 194 18.40 -3.69 20.12
CA SER A 194 19.44 -4.73 20.02
C SER A 194 19.80 -5.12 18.58
N LYS A 195 18.83 -5.06 17.65
CA LYS A 195 19.00 -5.39 16.23
C LYS A 195 19.46 -4.21 15.35
N GLY A 196 19.37 -2.98 15.83
CA GLY A 196 19.67 -1.78 15.04
C GLY A 196 18.98 -0.52 15.58
N LEU A 197 18.91 0.52 14.74
CA LEU A 197 18.15 1.74 15.01
C LEU A 197 16.70 1.59 14.52
N ILE A 198 15.75 2.05 15.31
CA ILE A 198 14.36 2.28 14.88
C ILE A 198 14.21 3.77 14.56
N LEU A 199 13.63 4.07 13.40
CA LEU A 199 13.25 5.41 12.97
C LEU A 199 11.72 5.54 13.03
N THR A 200 11.23 6.62 13.64
CA THR A 200 9.80 6.95 13.68
C THR A 200 9.57 8.39 13.25
N ASN A 201 8.50 8.66 12.51
CA ASN A 201 8.03 10.00 12.17
C ASN A 201 6.78 10.32 12.98
N THR A 202 6.67 11.52 13.56
CA THR A 202 5.52 11.96 14.36
C THR A 202 4.98 13.27 13.82
N LEU A 203 3.71 13.26 13.41
CA LEU A 203 3.05 14.35 12.68
C LEU A 203 1.51 14.31 12.83
N PRO A 204 0.80 15.40 12.48
CA PRO A 204 -0.66 15.40 12.37
C PRO A 204 -1.18 14.37 11.36
N VAL A 205 -2.35 13.77 11.60
CA VAL A 205 -2.93 12.73 10.73
C VAL A 205 -3.12 13.26 9.30
N GLU A 206 -3.64 14.47 9.14
CA GLU A 206 -3.84 15.09 7.82
C GLU A 206 -2.52 15.28 7.05
N GLN A 207 -1.43 15.62 7.76
CA GLN A 207 -0.09 15.77 7.16
C GLN A 207 0.56 14.42 6.81
N TYR A 208 0.18 13.35 7.50
CA TYR A 208 0.51 11.98 7.10
C TYR A 208 -0.23 11.60 5.82
N LEU A 209 -1.55 11.84 5.76
CA LEU A 209 -2.39 11.51 4.62
C LEU A 209 -1.92 12.16 3.31
N TYR A 210 -1.40 13.40 3.34
CA TYR A 210 -0.84 14.07 2.16
C TYR A 210 0.16 13.21 1.36
N ALA A 211 0.93 12.33 2.02
CA ALA A 211 1.90 11.43 1.40
C ALA A 211 1.49 9.94 1.41
N VAL A 212 0.35 9.59 2.06
CA VAL A 212 -0.32 8.30 1.85
C VAL A 212 -1.08 8.30 0.53
N ILE A 213 -1.92 9.30 0.27
CA ILE A 213 -2.78 9.35 -0.93
C ILE A 213 -2.01 9.13 -2.24
N PRO A 214 -0.92 9.84 -2.56
CA PRO A 214 -0.18 9.61 -3.80
C PRO A 214 0.61 8.30 -3.80
N SER A 215 0.93 7.73 -2.63
CA SER A 215 1.61 6.43 -2.51
C SER A 215 0.66 5.24 -2.67
N GLU A 216 -0.65 5.45 -2.45
CA GLU A 216 -1.69 4.42 -2.51
C GLU A 216 -2.54 4.48 -3.78
N MET A 217 -2.85 5.69 -4.26
CA MET A 217 -3.70 5.92 -5.43
C MET A 217 -3.09 6.98 -6.32
N SER A 218 -2.86 6.64 -7.60
CA SER A 218 -2.33 7.59 -8.57
C SER A 218 -3.15 8.88 -8.60
N THR A 219 -2.49 10.02 -8.42
CA THR A 219 -3.12 11.34 -8.49
C THR A 219 -3.55 11.74 -9.90
N GLY A 220 -3.37 10.88 -10.91
CA GLY A 220 -4.10 10.99 -12.18
C GLY A 220 -5.62 10.86 -11.99
N ASN A 221 -6.08 10.08 -10.99
CA ASN A 221 -7.50 9.80 -10.74
C ASN A 221 -8.36 11.05 -10.47
N ASN A 222 -9.68 10.90 -10.63
CA ASN A 222 -10.65 11.94 -10.31
C ASN A 222 -10.54 12.34 -8.82
N ILE A 223 -10.74 13.63 -8.52
CA ILE A 223 -10.65 14.18 -7.15
C ILE A 223 -11.61 13.49 -6.18
N GLU A 224 -12.79 13.06 -6.61
CA GLU A 224 -13.76 12.35 -5.74
C GLU A 224 -13.27 10.96 -5.32
N ALA A 225 -12.52 10.26 -6.18
CA ALA A 225 -11.86 9.01 -5.81
C ALA A 225 -10.71 9.25 -4.81
N LEU A 226 -9.93 10.33 -4.99
CA LEU A 226 -8.87 10.72 -4.04
C LEU A 226 -9.44 11.15 -2.68
N LYS A 227 -10.61 11.82 -2.67
CA LYS A 227 -11.36 12.13 -1.44
C LYS A 227 -11.86 10.87 -0.74
N ALA A 228 -12.41 9.90 -1.50
CA ALA A 228 -12.82 8.62 -0.95
C ALA A 228 -11.63 7.87 -0.33
N GLN A 229 -10.49 7.84 -1.03
CA GLN A 229 -9.23 7.29 -0.50
C GLN A 229 -8.77 8.03 0.76
N ALA A 230 -8.92 9.35 0.84
CA ALA A 230 -8.58 10.13 2.03
C ALA A 230 -9.43 9.77 3.26
N VAL A 231 -10.75 9.61 3.09
CA VAL A 231 -11.64 9.20 4.19
C VAL A 231 -11.40 7.75 4.61
N CYS A 232 -11.15 6.83 3.66
CA CYS A 232 -10.71 5.46 3.98
C CYS A 232 -9.42 5.46 4.78
N ALA A 233 -8.39 6.13 4.27
CA ALA A 233 -7.08 6.20 4.89
C ALA A 233 -7.12 6.84 6.28
N ARG A 234 -7.88 7.92 6.45
CA ARG A 234 -8.09 8.58 7.76
C ARG A 234 -8.78 7.65 8.77
N SER A 235 -9.82 6.95 8.34
CA SER A 235 -10.55 5.99 9.19
C SER A 235 -9.65 4.83 9.62
N TYR A 236 -8.88 4.26 8.69
CA TYR A 236 -7.88 3.24 8.96
C TYR A 236 -6.82 3.74 9.97
N ALA A 237 -6.20 4.89 9.70
CA ALA A 237 -5.17 5.48 10.56
C ALA A 237 -5.66 5.67 12.01
N TYR A 238 -6.83 6.28 12.21
CA TYR A 238 -7.40 6.46 13.56
C TYR A 238 -7.72 5.14 14.26
N ASN A 239 -8.11 4.08 13.53
CA ASN A 239 -8.33 2.78 14.14
C ASN A 239 -7.00 2.11 14.54
N GLN A 240 -5.98 2.14 13.68
CA GLN A 240 -4.66 1.58 14.02
C GLN A 240 -4.00 2.31 15.20
N MET A 241 -4.21 3.63 15.32
CA MET A 241 -3.76 4.44 16.46
C MET A 241 -4.38 4.05 17.83
N LYS A 242 -5.40 3.20 17.85
CA LYS A 242 -5.99 2.62 19.08
C LYS A 242 -5.56 1.17 19.34
N ALA A 243 -4.93 0.51 18.37
CA ALA A 243 -4.67 -0.92 18.41
C ALA A 243 -3.34 -1.28 19.10
N ASP A 244 -2.51 -0.28 19.43
CA ASP A 244 -1.19 -0.35 20.09
C ASP A 244 -0.19 -1.41 19.53
N LYS A 245 -0.45 -1.91 18.32
CA LYS A 245 0.30 -2.98 17.63
C LYS A 245 1.81 -2.73 17.53
N TYR A 246 2.24 -1.47 17.50
CA TYR A 246 3.65 -1.07 17.38
C TYR A 246 4.19 -0.33 18.62
N GLU A 247 3.52 -0.45 19.78
CA GLU A 247 3.93 0.22 21.01
C GLU A 247 5.38 -0.14 21.44
N GLU A 248 5.79 -1.41 21.24
CA GLU A 248 7.17 -1.87 21.54
C GLU A 248 8.24 -1.04 20.81
N TYR A 249 7.92 -0.54 19.61
CA TYR A 249 8.76 0.34 18.80
C TYR A 249 8.45 1.82 19.09
N GLY A 250 7.28 2.11 19.67
CA GLY A 250 6.71 3.43 19.94
C GLY A 250 6.17 4.08 18.68
N ALA A 251 5.55 3.28 17.83
CA ALA A 251 4.79 3.70 16.66
C ALA A 251 3.33 3.25 16.79
N ASP A 252 2.50 3.70 15.85
CA ASP A 252 1.09 3.35 15.70
C ASP A 252 0.85 2.49 14.45
N VAL A 253 1.60 2.81 13.40
CA VAL A 253 1.65 2.14 12.09
C VAL A 253 3.09 2.08 11.60
N ASP A 254 3.39 1.31 10.57
CA ASP A 254 4.60 1.46 9.74
C ASP A 254 4.25 2.07 8.37
N ASP A 255 5.25 2.25 7.51
CA ASP A 255 5.11 2.87 6.18
C ASP A 255 4.92 1.87 5.01
N SER A 256 4.50 0.62 5.28
CA SER A 256 4.39 -0.42 4.24
C SER A 256 3.40 -1.56 4.50
N VAL A 257 2.78 -2.05 3.43
CA VAL A 257 2.12 -3.38 3.39
C VAL A 257 3.08 -4.54 3.74
N ALA A 258 4.39 -4.41 3.49
CA ALA A 258 5.33 -5.53 3.58
C ALA A 258 5.98 -5.73 4.97
N CYS A 259 5.82 -4.78 5.89
CA CYS A 259 6.60 -4.77 7.13
C CYS A 259 6.20 -5.92 8.07
N GLN A 260 7.18 -6.70 8.52
CA GLN A 260 6.98 -7.88 9.37
C GLN A 260 6.74 -7.53 10.85
N GLY A 261 5.83 -6.59 11.11
CA GLY A 261 5.30 -6.29 12.43
C GLY A 261 4.45 -7.44 12.99
N TYR A 262 4.37 -7.49 14.32
CA TYR A 262 3.68 -8.54 15.09
C TYR A 262 2.32 -8.95 14.49
N ASN A 263 2.05 -10.27 14.44
CA ASN A 263 0.85 -10.94 13.90
C ASN A 263 0.62 -10.95 12.37
N ASN A 264 1.61 -10.61 11.52
CA ASN A 264 1.54 -10.84 10.05
C ASN A 264 0.27 -10.28 9.36
N ILE A 265 -0.28 -9.15 9.82
CA ILE A 265 -1.33 -8.42 9.11
C ILE A 265 -0.62 -7.51 8.07
N PRO A 266 -0.62 -7.86 6.77
CA PRO A 266 0.36 -7.36 5.79
C PRO A 266 -0.18 -6.15 5.02
N GLU A 267 -0.91 -5.27 5.70
CA GLU A 267 -1.81 -4.30 5.05
C GLU A 267 -1.91 -2.98 5.83
N ASN A 268 -0.76 -2.45 6.25
CA ASN A 268 -0.64 -1.04 6.60
C ASN A 268 -0.49 -0.19 5.33
N GLN A 269 -0.67 1.12 5.49
CA GLN A 269 -0.70 2.05 4.37
C GLN A 269 0.71 2.37 3.89
N VAL A 270 0.91 2.40 2.57
CA VAL A 270 2.18 2.85 1.99
C VAL A 270 2.33 4.34 2.23
N TYR A 271 3.38 4.75 2.94
CA TYR A 271 3.58 6.16 3.33
C TYR A 271 4.86 6.75 2.73
N ASN A 272 4.70 7.87 2.02
CA ASN A 272 5.80 8.67 1.46
C ASN A 272 6.72 7.86 0.51
N ASN A 273 6.16 6.86 -0.20
CA ASN A 273 6.84 6.24 -1.34
C ASN A 273 6.85 7.21 -2.53
N ILE A 274 5.72 7.89 -2.73
CA ILE A 274 5.55 9.04 -3.60
C ILE A 274 5.27 10.26 -2.71
N PRO A 275 5.96 11.40 -2.91
CA PRO A 275 5.79 12.60 -2.11
C PRO A 275 4.43 13.26 -2.37
N GLU A 276 3.97 14.03 -1.39
CA GLU A 276 2.75 14.82 -1.53
C GLU A 276 2.77 15.79 -2.73
N ASN A 277 1.61 15.98 -3.36
CA ASN A 277 1.40 16.97 -4.41
C ASN A 277 0.14 17.79 -4.12
N GLU A 278 -0.14 18.79 -4.97
CA GLU A 278 -1.28 19.70 -4.74
C GLU A 278 -2.62 18.97 -4.72
N LYS A 279 -2.82 17.99 -5.61
CA LYS A 279 -4.07 17.25 -5.72
C LYS A 279 -4.29 16.31 -4.53
N SER A 280 -3.22 15.68 -4.01
CA SER A 280 -3.31 14.88 -2.79
C SER A 280 -3.64 15.74 -1.57
N ARG A 281 -2.99 16.91 -1.41
CA ARG A 281 -3.36 17.88 -0.36
C ARG A 281 -4.82 18.32 -0.48
N LYS A 282 -5.24 18.77 -1.67
CA LYS A 282 -6.62 19.20 -1.92
C LYS A 282 -7.66 18.12 -1.58
N ALA A 283 -7.39 16.84 -1.87
CA ALA A 283 -8.30 15.74 -1.53
C ALA A 283 -8.42 15.54 -0.01
N VAL A 284 -7.30 15.59 0.71
CA VAL A 284 -7.24 15.48 2.18
C VAL A 284 -7.89 16.68 2.84
N ASP A 285 -7.54 17.91 2.43
CA ASP A 285 -8.06 19.16 2.97
C ASP A 285 -9.58 19.30 2.73
N SER A 286 -10.08 18.90 1.56
CA SER A 286 -11.52 18.89 1.24
C SER A 286 -12.31 17.82 2.01
N THR A 287 -11.64 16.95 2.74
CA THR A 287 -12.23 15.90 3.60
C THR A 287 -11.66 15.97 5.02
N PHE A 288 -11.12 17.12 5.45
CA PHE A 288 -10.47 17.28 6.75
C PHE A 288 -11.37 16.74 7.88
N GLY A 289 -10.84 15.82 8.69
CA GLY A 289 -11.60 15.18 9.77
C GLY A 289 -12.72 14.20 9.36
N ASP A 290 -13.08 14.05 8.07
CA ASP A 290 -14.11 13.08 7.65
C ASP A 290 -13.61 11.64 7.81
N VAL A 291 -14.37 10.85 8.56
CA VAL A 291 -14.17 9.41 8.80
C VAL A 291 -15.47 8.64 8.64
N MET A 292 -15.37 7.34 8.42
CA MET A 292 -16.52 6.43 8.43
C MET A 292 -16.69 5.80 9.81
N LYS A 293 -17.92 5.86 10.34
CA LYS A 293 -18.30 5.25 11.62
C LYS A 293 -19.42 4.24 11.48
N LYS A 294 -19.39 3.18 12.30
CA LYS A 294 -20.44 2.17 12.46
C LYS A 294 -20.65 1.95 13.97
N SER A 295 -21.90 1.90 14.41
CA SER A 295 -22.28 1.66 15.83
C SER A 295 -21.59 2.56 16.86
N GLY A 296 -21.17 3.78 16.47
CA GLY A 296 -20.47 4.73 17.35
C GLY A 296 -18.94 4.75 17.19
N ASP A 297 -18.34 3.74 16.58
CA ASP A 297 -16.89 3.61 16.39
C ASP A 297 -16.42 3.93 14.97
N VAL A 298 -15.17 4.36 14.84
CA VAL A 298 -14.47 4.51 13.53
C VAL A 298 -14.15 3.12 13.01
N ILE A 299 -14.45 2.86 11.73
CA ILE A 299 -14.24 1.53 11.13
C ILE A 299 -12.82 1.32 10.60
N THR A 300 -12.38 0.07 10.51
CA THR A 300 -11.21 -0.30 9.71
C THR A 300 -11.59 -0.29 8.23
N ALA A 301 -11.32 0.83 7.55
CA ALA A 301 -11.70 1.03 6.16
C ALA A 301 -10.65 0.44 5.19
N TYR A 302 -10.74 -0.86 4.94
CA TYR A 302 -9.87 -1.55 3.98
C TYR A 302 -10.11 -1.10 2.53
N TYR A 303 -9.05 -1.12 1.73
CA TYR A 303 -9.08 -0.83 0.30
C TYR A 303 -8.03 -1.68 -0.44
N PHE A 304 -8.22 -1.88 -1.74
CA PHE A 304 -7.35 -2.68 -2.60
C PHE A 304 -7.39 -2.15 -4.05
N SER A 305 -6.44 -2.57 -4.89
CA SER A 305 -6.25 -1.98 -6.23
C SER A 305 -7.41 -2.22 -7.19
N THR A 306 -7.71 -3.49 -7.51
CA THR A 306 -8.65 -3.84 -8.60
C THR A 306 -9.47 -5.06 -8.21
N SER A 307 -10.78 -5.02 -8.47
CA SER A 307 -11.69 -6.16 -8.24
C SER A 307 -11.72 -7.12 -9.43
N TRP A 308 -12.11 -8.37 -9.20
CA TRP A 308 -12.46 -9.29 -10.30
C TRP A 308 -13.89 -9.07 -10.81
N GLY A 309 -14.54 -7.99 -10.38
CA GLY A 309 -15.96 -7.70 -10.58
C GLY A 309 -16.79 -7.88 -9.30
N TYR A 310 -16.20 -8.39 -8.22
CA TYR A 310 -16.80 -8.47 -6.88
C TYR A 310 -15.84 -7.97 -5.82
N THR A 311 -16.37 -7.37 -4.75
CA THR A 311 -15.68 -7.35 -3.45
C THR A 311 -15.97 -8.65 -2.69
N ALA A 312 -15.07 -9.03 -1.78
CA ALA A 312 -15.25 -10.12 -0.82
C ALA A 312 -15.75 -9.61 0.54
N ASP A 313 -16.48 -10.46 1.27
CA ASP A 313 -16.85 -10.17 2.66
C ASP A 313 -15.60 -10.07 3.53
N GLY A 314 -15.59 -9.14 4.48
CA GLY A 314 -14.45 -8.95 5.37
C GLY A 314 -14.15 -10.18 6.24
N GLN A 315 -15.18 -10.97 6.57
CA GLN A 315 -15.00 -12.22 7.31
C GLN A 315 -14.25 -13.28 6.49
N ASP A 316 -14.50 -13.37 5.18
CA ASP A 316 -13.84 -14.33 4.29
C ASP A 316 -12.34 -14.04 4.14
N VAL A 317 -11.99 -12.74 4.15
CA VAL A 317 -10.61 -12.27 4.00
C VAL A 317 -9.84 -12.32 5.31
N TRP A 318 -10.46 -11.88 6.42
CA TRP A 318 -9.79 -11.76 7.73
C TRP A 318 -9.99 -12.95 8.66
N ASN A 319 -10.87 -13.89 8.31
CA ASN A 319 -11.24 -15.05 9.14
C ASN A 319 -11.67 -14.61 10.57
N THR A 320 -12.46 -13.54 10.67
CA THR A 320 -12.93 -13.03 11.97
C THR A 320 -14.00 -13.95 12.59
N PRO A 321 -14.07 -14.04 13.94
CA PRO A 321 -15.09 -14.85 14.61
C PRO A 321 -16.53 -14.42 14.29
N SER A 322 -16.73 -13.13 14.00
CA SER A 322 -18.03 -12.54 13.63
C SER A 322 -17.95 -11.83 12.27
N GLN A 323 -19.12 -11.66 11.63
CA GLN A 323 -19.23 -10.94 10.37
C GLN A 323 -18.95 -9.43 10.56
N ILE A 324 -18.10 -8.87 9.70
CA ILE A 324 -17.84 -7.43 9.68
C ILE A 324 -18.95 -6.75 8.86
N SER A 325 -20.03 -6.32 9.53
CA SER A 325 -21.28 -5.86 8.87
C SER A 325 -21.15 -4.73 7.85
N TYR A 326 -20.06 -3.96 7.88
CA TYR A 326 -19.78 -2.89 6.91
C TYR A 326 -18.91 -3.34 5.72
N LEU A 327 -18.31 -4.53 5.74
CA LEU A 327 -17.50 -5.11 4.67
C LEU A 327 -18.24 -6.29 4.02
N SER A 328 -19.32 -6.01 3.29
CA SER A 328 -20.08 -7.03 2.56
C SER A 328 -19.48 -7.31 1.18
N SER A 329 -19.57 -8.53 0.67
CA SER A 329 -19.36 -8.78 -0.76
C SER A 329 -20.41 -8.06 -1.59
N ARG A 330 -19.99 -7.44 -2.69
CA ARG A 330 -20.84 -6.63 -3.57
C ARG A 330 -20.41 -6.80 -5.02
N PHE A 331 -21.39 -7.09 -5.88
CA PHE A 331 -21.19 -7.10 -7.33
C PHE A 331 -20.89 -5.68 -7.82
N GLN A 332 -19.74 -5.49 -8.48
CA GLN A 332 -19.26 -4.19 -8.95
C GLN A 332 -19.86 -3.79 -10.31
N ILE A 333 -21.06 -4.28 -10.65
CA ILE A 333 -21.73 -3.98 -11.92
C ILE A 333 -22.01 -2.48 -12.07
N THR A 334 -21.70 -1.93 -13.25
CA THR A 334 -22.03 -0.53 -13.58
C THR A 334 -23.54 -0.35 -13.69
N GLN A 335 -24.06 0.84 -13.37
CA GLN A 335 -25.51 1.11 -13.50
C GLN A 335 -26.01 0.93 -14.94
N SER A 336 -25.21 1.28 -15.94
CA SER A 336 -25.51 1.04 -17.36
C SER A 336 -25.63 -0.45 -17.66
N SER A 337 -24.63 -1.27 -17.28
CA SER A 337 -24.71 -2.72 -17.47
C SER A 337 -25.87 -3.35 -16.73
N LYS A 338 -26.17 -2.92 -15.50
CA LYS A 338 -27.28 -3.42 -14.70
C LYS A 338 -28.64 -3.14 -15.36
N ARG A 339 -28.82 -1.95 -15.94
CA ARG A 339 -30.01 -1.60 -16.73
C ARG A 339 -30.11 -2.43 -18.01
N LYS A 340 -28.99 -2.64 -18.71
CA LYS A 340 -28.95 -3.39 -19.97
C LYS A 340 -29.21 -4.89 -19.80
N THR A 341 -28.69 -5.53 -18.75
CA THR A 341 -28.74 -7.00 -18.58
C THR A 341 -29.76 -7.48 -17.57
N GLY A 342 -30.29 -6.60 -16.71
CA GLY A 342 -31.16 -6.96 -15.58
C GLY A 342 -30.45 -7.71 -14.44
N VAL A 343 -29.19 -8.12 -14.62
CA VAL A 343 -28.43 -8.93 -13.65
C VAL A 343 -28.19 -8.14 -12.37
N ARG A 344 -28.55 -8.73 -11.23
CA ARG A 344 -28.37 -8.14 -9.89
C ARG A 344 -27.18 -8.71 -9.12
N GLY A 345 -26.75 -9.92 -9.47
CA GLY A 345 -25.65 -10.64 -8.85
C GLY A 345 -25.58 -12.08 -9.33
N TYR A 346 -24.55 -12.79 -8.87
CA TYR A 346 -24.26 -14.20 -9.08
C TYR A 346 -23.79 -14.78 -7.75
N ASP A 347 -24.18 -16.01 -7.41
CA ASP A 347 -23.46 -16.75 -6.36
C ASP A 347 -22.25 -17.43 -7.02
N LEU A 348 -21.06 -16.89 -6.75
CA LEU A 348 -19.81 -17.35 -7.33
C LEU A 348 -19.13 -18.45 -6.51
N SER A 349 -19.79 -19.01 -5.49
CA SER A 349 -19.25 -20.16 -4.72
C SER A 349 -19.16 -21.45 -5.55
N ASN A 350 -20.00 -21.60 -6.58
CA ASN A 350 -19.96 -22.73 -7.51
C ASN A 350 -18.87 -22.55 -8.59
N GLU A 351 -18.08 -23.59 -8.81
CA GLU A 351 -16.96 -23.60 -9.77
C GLU A 351 -17.39 -23.31 -11.22
N SER A 352 -18.54 -23.83 -11.67
CA SER A 352 -19.07 -23.60 -13.02
C SER A 352 -19.53 -22.15 -13.19
N THR A 353 -20.33 -21.64 -12.23
CA THR A 353 -20.77 -20.24 -12.22
C THR A 353 -19.57 -19.29 -12.17
N PHE A 354 -18.55 -19.60 -11.36
CA PHE A 354 -17.31 -18.82 -11.29
C PHE A 354 -16.57 -18.81 -12.62
N ARG A 355 -16.33 -19.97 -13.25
CA ARG A 355 -15.67 -20.06 -14.56
C ARG A 355 -16.42 -19.30 -15.64
N ASN A 356 -17.74 -19.42 -15.69
CA ASN A 356 -18.59 -18.65 -16.59
C ASN A 356 -18.44 -17.14 -16.33
N PHE A 357 -18.48 -16.68 -15.08
CA PHE A 357 -18.28 -15.27 -14.74
C PHE A 357 -16.85 -14.73 -15.05
N MET A 358 -15.84 -15.58 -14.95
CA MET A 358 -14.46 -15.19 -15.29
C MET A 358 -14.26 -15.07 -16.80
N ASN A 359 -14.91 -15.91 -17.59
CA ASN A 359 -14.70 -16.04 -19.03
C ASN A 359 -15.77 -15.34 -19.90
N ASN A 360 -16.90 -14.93 -19.32
CA ASN A 360 -18.01 -14.25 -20.02
C ASN A 360 -18.07 -12.76 -19.65
N GLU A 361 -18.16 -11.89 -20.65
CA GLU A 361 -18.15 -10.41 -20.49
C GLU A 361 -19.52 -9.73 -20.63
N SER A 362 -20.61 -10.50 -20.58
CA SER A 362 -21.98 -9.98 -20.69
C SER A 362 -22.29 -8.81 -19.74
N CYS A 363 -21.65 -8.77 -18.56
CA CYS A 363 -21.76 -7.65 -17.62
C CYS A 363 -20.46 -6.84 -17.51
N LYS A 364 -20.55 -5.51 -17.65
CA LYS A 364 -19.44 -4.58 -17.41
C LYS A 364 -19.50 -4.04 -15.97
N THR A 365 -18.40 -4.23 -15.25
CA THR A 365 -18.17 -3.76 -13.88
C THR A 365 -17.31 -2.51 -13.85
N TYR A 366 -17.26 -1.80 -12.71
CA TYR A 366 -16.42 -0.61 -12.55
C TYR A 366 -14.92 -0.90 -12.75
N ASP A 367 -14.47 -2.14 -12.57
CA ASP A 367 -13.08 -2.57 -12.75
C ASP A 367 -12.80 -3.18 -14.14
N SER A 368 -13.79 -3.35 -15.02
CA SER A 368 -13.68 -4.22 -16.21
C SER A 368 -12.64 -3.81 -17.27
N ASN A 369 -12.12 -2.59 -17.22
CA ASN A 369 -11.13 -2.07 -18.17
C ASN A 369 -9.70 -2.05 -17.61
N GLU A 370 -9.51 -2.49 -16.36
CA GLU A 370 -8.23 -2.44 -15.66
C GLU A 370 -7.36 -3.64 -16.03
N GLU A 371 -6.04 -3.45 -16.12
CA GLU A 371 -5.08 -4.49 -16.55
C GLU A 371 -5.16 -5.77 -15.71
N TRP A 372 -5.36 -5.61 -14.40
CA TRP A 372 -5.48 -6.70 -13.45
C TRP A 372 -6.88 -7.31 -13.35
N TYR A 373 -7.90 -6.80 -14.06
CA TYR A 373 -9.28 -7.30 -13.98
C TYR A 373 -9.39 -8.80 -14.30
N ARG A 374 -8.56 -9.29 -15.23
CA ARG A 374 -8.34 -10.71 -15.50
C ARG A 374 -6.85 -10.96 -15.74
N TRP A 375 -6.36 -12.12 -15.31
CA TRP A 375 -4.98 -12.55 -15.49
C TRP A 375 -4.90 -14.07 -15.54
N SER A 376 -3.81 -14.61 -16.11
CA SER A 376 -3.50 -16.04 -16.08
C SER A 376 -2.02 -16.31 -15.92
N VAL A 377 -1.67 -17.47 -15.35
CA VAL A 377 -0.29 -17.91 -15.16
C VAL A 377 -0.21 -19.44 -15.23
N ILE A 378 0.87 -19.97 -15.81
CA ILE A 378 1.13 -21.40 -15.92
C ILE A 378 2.28 -21.75 -14.99
N ILE A 379 1.97 -22.31 -13.82
CA ILE A 379 2.96 -22.68 -12.80
C ILE A 379 3.43 -24.12 -13.04
N LYS A 380 4.72 -24.29 -13.33
CA LYS A 380 5.29 -25.63 -13.55
C LYS A 380 5.34 -26.39 -12.22
N GLU A 381 4.96 -27.66 -12.22
CA GLU A 381 4.98 -28.51 -11.01
C GLU A 381 6.37 -28.50 -10.36
N LYS A 382 7.43 -28.65 -11.16
CA LYS A 382 8.83 -28.61 -10.70
C LYS A 382 9.18 -27.29 -10.01
N SER A 383 8.67 -26.16 -10.51
CA SER A 383 8.88 -24.82 -9.93
C SER A 383 8.18 -24.69 -8.58
N LEU A 384 6.89 -25.03 -8.53
CA LEU A 384 6.09 -25.00 -7.30
C LEU A 384 6.67 -25.92 -6.22
N ARG A 385 7.01 -27.17 -6.59
CA ARG A 385 7.60 -28.18 -5.71
C ARG A 385 8.89 -27.71 -5.03
N ASN A 386 9.73 -26.96 -5.72
CA ASN A 386 10.99 -26.46 -5.16
C ASN A 386 10.80 -25.50 -3.96
N ARG A 387 9.62 -24.88 -3.82
CA ARG A 387 9.33 -23.90 -2.76
C ARG A 387 8.13 -24.22 -1.88
N ILE A 388 7.31 -25.22 -2.23
CA ILE A 388 6.01 -25.45 -1.57
C ILE A 388 6.16 -25.77 -0.08
N ASP A 389 7.09 -26.64 0.32
CA ASP A 389 7.28 -27.03 1.72
C ASP A 389 7.74 -25.83 2.58
N SER A 390 8.59 -24.95 2.03
CA SER A 390 8.99 -23.70 2.67
C SER A 390 7.84 -22.70 2.81
N ALA A 391 6.98 -22.59 1.79
CA ALA A 391 5.80 -21.73 1.82
C ALA A 391 4.76 -22.21 2.84
N LEU A 392 4.47 -23.53 2.87
CA LEU A 392 3.60 -24.17 3.86
C LEU A 392 4.13 -23.97 5.28
N SER A 393 5.43 -24.21 5.50
CA SER A 393 6.10 -23.98 6.78
C SER A 393 5.98 -22.53 7.24
N SER A 394 6.22 -21.56 6.34
CA SER A 394 6.05 -20.14 6.66
C SER A 394 4.62 -19.79 7.07
N CYS A 395 3.61 -20.33 6.37
CA CYS A 395 2.20 -20.10 6.72
C CYS A 395 1.85 -20.72 8.09
N TYR A 396 2.31 -21.95 8.38
CA TYR A 396 2.11 -22.64 9.65
C TYR A 396 2.79 -21.94 10.84
N LEU A 397 4.01 -21.41 10.64
CA LEU A 397 4.73 -20.65 11.66
C LEU A 397 4.07 -19.29 11.95
N SER A 398 3.38 -18.69 10.98
CA SER A 398 2.58 -17.48 11.19
C SER A 398 1.32 -17.74 12.03
N ASN A 399 0.62 -18.85 11.77
CA ASN A 399 -0.46 -19.39 12.62
C ASN A 399 -0.63 -20.88 12.27
N ASN A 400 -0.63 -21.76 13.27
CA ASN A 400 -0.69 -23.21 13.05
C ASN A 400 -2.05 -23.73 12.55
N GLU A 401 -3.09 -22.89 12.51
CA GLU A 401 -4.35 -23.18 11.83
C GLU A 401 -4.31 -22.90 10.31
N ASN A 402 -3.32 -22.17 9.80
CA ASN A 402 -3.24 -21.80 8.39
C ASN A 402 -3.02 -23.00 7.46
N VAL A 403 -2.35 -24.04 7.96
CA VAL A 403 -2.00 -25.25 7.19
C VAL A 403 -2.20 -26.49 8.06
N LEU A 404 -3.00 -27.44 7.56
CA LEU A 404 -3.27 -28.71 8.22
C LEU A 404 -2.88 -29.88 7.31
N THR A 405 -2.25 -30.90 7.89
CA THR A 405 -1.83 -32.12 7.18
C THR A 405 -2.92 -33.18 7.25
N LYS A 406 -3.24 -33.82 6.13
CA LYS A 406 -4.16 -34.96 6.06
C LYS A 406 -3.50 -36.17 6.71
N THR A 407 -4.22 -36.82 7.61
CA THR A 407 -3.77 -38.03 8.32
C THR A 407 -4.29 -39.29 7.62
N LYS A 408 -3.79 -40.48 8.01
CA LYS A 408 -4.16 -41.77 7.40
C LYS A 408 -5.67 -42.06 7.42
N ASN A 409 -6.41 -41.55 8.41
CA ASN A 409 -7.88 -41.69 8.49
C ASN A 409 -8.66 -40.59 7.76
N GLY A 410 -8.00 -39.81 6.90
CA GLY A 410 -8.61 -38.74 6.11
C GLY A 410 -8.83 -37.40 6.83
N LYS A 411 -8.76 -37.36 8.17
CA LYS A 411 -8.92 -36.12 8.95
C LYS A 411 -7.68 -35.23 8.84
N TYR A 412 -7.87 -33.92 8.96
CA TYR A 412 -6.80 -32.92 8.94
C TYR A 412 -6.34 -32.58 10.37
N LYS A 413 -5.03 -32.48 10.61
CA LYS A 413 -4.43 -32.11 11.90
C LYS A 413 -3.23 -31.19 11.71
N LYS A 414 -2.88 -30.45 12.76
CA LYS A 414 -1.68 -29.61 12.82
C LYS A 414 -0.41 -30.48 12.78
N SER A 415 0.55 -30.09 11.95
CA SER A 415 1.89 -30.70 11.89
C SER A 415 2.88 -29.66 11.38
N SER A 416 4.04 -29.54 12.03
CA SER A 416 5.08 -28.56 11.67
C SER A 416 6.07 -29.06 10.60
N VAL A 417 5.94 -30.31 10.15
CA VAL A 417 6.86 -30.93 9.19
C VAL A 417 6.18 -31.07 7.83
N PHE A 418 6.72 -30.36 6.84
CA PHE A 418 6.23 -30.34 5.47
C PHE A 418 7.20 -31.10 4.55
N LYS A 419 6.65 -32.09 3.83
CA LYS A 419 7.31 -32.92 2.81
C LYS A 419 6.25 -33.30 1.78
N THR A 420 6.07 -32.48 0.75
CA THR A 420 5.00 -32.68 -0.24
C THR A 420 5.32 -33.83 -1.21
N GLY A 421 6.58 -33.93 -1.66
CA GLY A 421 6.95 -34.82 -2.77
C GLY A 421 6.59 -34.20 -4.12
N LYS A 422 6.29 -35.03 -5.14
CA LYS A 422 5.77 -34.53 -6.42
C LYS A 422 4.32 -34.08 -6.22
N ILE A 423 3.95 -32.89 -6.68
CA ILE A 423 2.58 -32.38 -6.55
C ILE A 423 1.72 -33.05 -7.62
N THR A 424 0.69 -33.78 -7.20
CA THR A 424 -0.19 -34.55 -8.10
C THR A 424 -1.52 -33.85 -8.35
N ASP A 425 -2.00 -33.02 -7.44
CA ASP A 425 -3.25 -32.27 -7.60
C ASP A 425 -3.31 -31.01 -6.72
N ILE A 426 -4.05 -29.99 -7.16
CA ILE A 426 -4.38 -28.80 -6.37
C ILE A 426 -5.85 -28.44 -6.63
N LYS A 427 -6.68 -28.61 -5.60
CA LYS A 427 -8.14 -28.41 -5.71
C LYS A 427 -8.62 -27.28 -4.79
N ILE A 428 -9.42 -26.38 -5.34
CA ILE A 428 -10.19 -25.42 -4.53
C ILE A 428 -11.32 -26.19 -3.85
N SER A 429 -11.34 -26.11 -2.52
CA SER A 429 -12.20 -26.93 -1.65
C SER A 429 -13.19 -26.11 -0.82
N LYS A 430 -12.97 -24.80 -0.70
CA LYS A 430 -13.98 -23.81 -0.35
C LYS A 430 -13.77 -22.56 -1.20
N ARG A 431 -14.85 -22.09 -1.80
CA ARG A 431 -14.96 -20.84 -2.55
C ARG A 431 -16.17 -20.10 -1.98
N GLU A 432 -15.98 -18.82 -1.67
CA GLU A 432 -17.03 -18.00 -1.04
C GLU A 432 -17.96 -17.39 -2.09
N LYS A 433 -19.06 -16.76 -1.66
CA LYS A 433 -20.08 -16.18 -2.57
C LYS A 433 -19.53 -15.13 -3.54
N SER A 434 -18.45 -14.44 -3.15
CA SER A 434 -17.71 -13.49 -3.98
C SER A 434 -16.86 -14.16 -5.07
N GLY A 435 -16.68 -15.48 -5.04
CA GLY A 435 -15.81 -16.23 -5.95
C GLY A 435 -14.38 -16.39 -5.44
N MET A 436 -14.03 -15.78 -4.31
CA MET A 436 -12.71 -15.92 -3.68
C MET A 436 -12.49 -17.34 -3.14
N ALA A 437 -11.34 -17.94 -3.44
CA ALA A 437 -10.91 -19.21 -2.84
C ALA A 437 -10.39 -18.98 -1.41
N SER A 438 -11.01 -19.65 -0.44
CA SER A 438 -10.68 -19.54 1.00
C SER A 438 -10.08 -20.82 1.59
N GLN A 439 -10.21 -21.96 0.89
CA GLN A 439 -9.56 -23.21 1.27
C GLN A 439 -9.12 -24.00 0.01
N ILE A 440 -7.84 -24.37 -0.08
CA ILE A 440 -7.35 -25.33 -1.10
C ILE A 440 -6.82 -26.60 -0.45
N ILE A 441 -6.86 -27.70 -1.21
CA ILE A 441 -6.16 -28.95 -0.91
C ILE A 441 -5.03 -29.12 -1.92
N ILE A 442 -3.80 -29.30 -1.42
CA ILE A 442 -2.61 -29.63 -2.20
C ILE A 442 -2.27 -31.09 -1.94
N THR A 443 -2.33 -31.92 -2.98
CA THR A 443 -2.02 -33.34 -2.92
C THR A 443 -0.63 -33.56 -3.50
N GLY A 444 0.28 -34.11 -2.71
CA GLY A 444 1.58 -34.60 -3.17
C GLY A 444 1.73 -36.11 -2.97
N THR A 445 2.79 -36.69 -3.55
CA THR A 445 3.08 -38.13 -3.46
C THR A 445 3.43 -38.62 -2.06
N LEU A 446 3.79 -37.72 -1.13
CA LEU A 446 4.13 -38.07 0.24
C LEU A 446 3.04 -37.66 1.24
N ASN A 447 2.43 -36.49 1.06
CA ASN A 447 1.45 -35.92 1.99
C ASN A 447 0.43 -35.06 1.24
N THR A 448 -0.72 -34.84 1.88
CA THR A 448 -1.76 -33.91 1.43
C THR A 448 -1.94 -32.81 2.47
N TYR A 449 -2.04 -31.55 2.04
CA TYR A 449 -2.20 -30.39 2.90
C TYR A 449 -3.48 -29.62 2.57
N LYS A 450 -4.17 -29.17 3.61
CA LYS A 450 -5.20 -28.14 3.51
C LYS A 450 -4.55 -26.80 3.83
N VAL A 451 -4.75 -25.79 2.99
CA VAL A 451 -4.31 -24.41 3.22
C VAL A 451 -5.55 -23.51 3.32
N ASN A 452 -5.63 -22.75 4.39
CA ASN A 452 -6.76 -21.90 4.77
C ASN A 452 -6.42 -20.41 4.56
N ASN A 453 -7.44 -19.59 4.28
CA ASN A 453 -7.37 -18.13 4.03
C ASN A 453 -6.71 -17.74 2.69
N GLN A 454 -7.30 -16.74 2.03
CA GLN A 454 -6.85 -16.17 0.75
C GLN A 454 -5.36 -15.80 0.72
N TYR A 455 -4.83 -15.22 1.80
CA TYR A 455 -3.45 -14.76 1.86
C TYR A 455 -2.46 -15.93 1.77
N ASN A 456 -2.68 -16.97 2.58
CA ASN A 456 -1.83 -18.16 2.56
C ASN A 456 -1.95 -18.89 1.22
N ILE A 457 -3.16 -18.98 0.64
CA ILE A 457 -3.41 -19.55 -0.69
C ILE A 457 -2.57 -18.83 -1.76
N ARG A 458 -2.61 -17.49 -1.79
CA ARG A 458 -1.82 -16.68 -2.74
C ARG A 458 -0.32 -16.86 -2.53
N LYS A 459 0.15 -16.99 -1.29
CA LYS A 459 1.56 -17.21 -0.92
C LYS A 459 2.06 -18.62 -1.27
N VAL A 460 1.29 -19.67 -0.99
CA VAL A 460 1.68 -21.04 -1.37
C VAL A 460 1.61 -21.26 -2.88
N LEU A 461 0.77 -20.53 -3.62
CA LEU A 461 0.67 -20.59 -5.08
C LEU A 461 1.39 -19.43 -5.82
N ALA A 462 2.26 -18.67 -5.16
CA ALA A 462 3.07 -17.60 -5.76
C ALA A 462 3.82 -18.00 -7.06
N PRO A 463 3.67 -17.22 -8.16
CA PRO A 463 4.38 -17.45 -9.42
C PRO A 463 5.76 -16.78 -9.40
N VAL A 464 6.68 -17.36 -8.62
CA VAL A 464 8.01 -16.78 -8.35
C VAL A 464 8.93 -16.80 -9.58
N TYR A 465 8.82 -17.82 -10.42
CA TYR A 465 9.65 -18.03 -11.61
C TYR A 465 8.86 -17.92 -12.91
N GLU A 466 7.59 -17.52 -12.80
CA GLU A 466 6.62 -17.53 -13.87
C GLU A 466 6.18 -16.11 -14.23
N THR A 467 5.75 -15.97 -15.48
CA THR A 467 5.19 -14.74 -16.01
C THR A 467 3.66 -14.80 -15.94
N ILE A 468 3.07 -13.85 -15.22
CA ILE A 468 1.63 -13.60 -15.21
C ILE A 468 1.27 -12.81 -16.46
N LYS A 469 0.40 -13.38 -17.29
CA LYS A 469 -0.24 -12.67 -18.40
C LYS A 469 -1.41 -11.87 -17.86
N ARG A 470 -1.38 -10.56 -18.05
CA ARG A 470 -2.52 -9.68 -17.78
C ARG A 470 -3.41 -9.60 -19.01
N ARG A 471 -4.69 -9.28 -18.82
CA ARG A 471 -5.67 -9.13 -19.90
C ARG A 471 -5.35 -7.94 -20.80
N TYR A 472 -4.89 -6.86 -20.19
CA TYR A 472 -4.40 -5.66 -20.86
C TYR A 472 -3.03 -5.30 -20.27
N GLY A 473 -2.20 -4.61 -21.04
CA GLY A 473 -0.84 -4.23 -20.65
C GLY A 473 0.15 -5.39 -20.67
N ASP A 474 1.39 -5.09 -20.26
CA ASP A 474 2.51 -6.03 -20.34
C ASP A 474 2.36 -7.22 -19.40
N SER A 475 3.04 -8.32 -19.73
CA SER A 475 3.13 -9.49 -18.85
C SER A 475 4.18 -9.27 -17.77
N MET A 476 3.90 -9.72 -16.54
CA MET A 476 4.69 -9.37 -15.34
C MET A 476 5.28 -10.62 -14.68
N SER A 477 6.51 -10.55 -14.17
CA SER A 477 7.23 -11.66 -13.53
C SER A 477 7.69 -11.30 -12.11
N GLY A 478 8.07 -12.30 -11.31
CA GLY A 478 8.72 -12.08 -10.00
C GLY A 478 7.76 -11.83 -8.84
N TYR A 479 6.60 -12.50 -8.82
CA TYR A 479 5.58 -12.29 -7.78
C TYR A 479 5.70 -13.32 -6.64
N PHE A 480 5.70 -12.81 -5.41
CA PHE A 480 5.79 -13.61 -4.17
C PHE A 480 4.43 -14.05 -3.62
N MET A 481 3.36 -13.66 -4.30
CA MET A 481 1.98 -14.08 -4.07
C MET A 481 1.19 -14.02 -5.39
N LEU A 482 0.14 -14.83 -5.56
CA LEU A 482 -0.82 -14.59 -6.63
C LEU A 482 -1.48 -13.19 -6.50
N PRO A 483 -1.84 -12.53 -7.62
CA PRO A 483 -2.48 -11.21 -7.61
C PRO A 483 -3.69 -11.09 -6.68
N SER A 484 -4.56 -12.11 -6.69
CA SER A 484 -5.73 -12.26 -5.81
C SER A 484 -5.97 -13.75 -5.53
N ALA A 485 -6.96 -14.06 -4.68
CA ALA A 485 -7.46 -15.43 -4.50
C ALA A 485 -8.73 -15.75 -5.31
N ALA A 486 -9.15 -14.87 -6.22
CA ALA A 486 -10.28 -15.11 -7.12
C ALA A 486 -9.79 -15.74 -8.42
N PHE A 487 -9.59 -17.05 -8.40
CA PHE A 487 -9.09 -17.83 -9.54
C PHE A 487 -9.73 -19.22 -9.61
N TYR A 488 -9.57 -19.88 -10.76
CA TYR A 488 -9.75 -21.32 -10.94
C TYR A 488 -8.42 -21.95 -11.39
N ILE A 489 -8.30 -23.28 -11.25
CA ILE A 489 -7.11 -24.04 -11.64
C ILE A 489 -7.50 -25.13 -12.63
N ASP A 490 -6.77 -25.21 -13.74
CA ASP A 490 -6.76 -26.35 -14.65
C ASP A 490 -5.42 -27.07 -14.57
N LYS A 491 -5.46 -28.35 -14.20
CA LYS A 491 -4.26 -29.19 -14.16
C LYS A 491 -3.89 -29.65 -15.57
N THR A 492 -2.65 -29.43 -15.96
CA THR A 492 -2.09 -29.90 -17.24
C THR A 492 -0.91 -30.85 -17.00
N SER A 493 -0.32 -31.42 -18.06
CA SER A 493 0.82 -32.31 -17.91
C SER A 493 2.04 -31.57 -17.35
N GLY A 494 2.35 -31.78 -16.07
CA GLY A 494 3.49 -31.17 -15.38
C GLY A 494 3.32 -29.69 -15.00
N ALA A 495 2.11 -29.12 -15.08
CA ALA A 495 1.84 -27.74 -14.69
C ALA A 495 0.40 -27.52 -14.18
N PHE A 496 0.19 -26.34 -13.59
CA PHE A 496 -1.10 -25.84 -13.13
C PHE A 496 -1.37 -24.50 -13.82
N ASN A 497 -2.39 -24.47 -14.67
CA ASN A 497 -2.85 -23.25 -15.33
C ASN A 497 -3.83 -22.56 -14.37
N ILE A 498 -3.48 -21.38 -13.88
CA ILE A 498 -4.32 -20.60 -12.97
C ILE A 498 -4.86 -19.40 -13.74
N THR A 499 -6.18 -19.26 -13.79
CA THR A 499 -6.87 -18.11 -14.39
C THR A 499 -7.67 -17.40 -13.31
N GLY A 500 -7.45 -16.10 -13.15
CA GLY A 500 -8.04 -15.29 -12.09
C GLY A 500 -8.31 -13.85 -12.50
N GLY A 501 -8.59 -13.01 -11.51
CA GLY A 501 -8.84 -11.58 -11.72
C GLY A 501 -8.70 -10.76 -10.45
N GLY A 502 -8.59 -9.45 -10.61
CA GLY A 502 -8.32 -8.50 -9.53
C GLY A 502 -6.90 -8.55 -8.98
N PHE A 503 -6.55 -7.53 -8.21
CA PHE A 503 -5.27 -7.35 -7.53
C PHE A 503 -5.49 -6.85 -6.10
N GLY A 504 -4.99 -7.61 -5.12
CA GLY A 504 -5.17 -7.34 -3.69
C GLY A 504 -6.07 -8.37 -2.99
N HIS A 505 -6.46 -8.06 -1.76
CA HIS A 505 -7.26 -8.93 -0.87
C HIS A 505 -8.76 -8.95 -1.20
N GLY A 506 -9.29 -7.89 -1.80
CA GLY A 506 -10.63 -7.85 -2.38
C GLY A 506 -11.76 -7.34 -1.47
N THR A 507 -11.53 -6.96 -0.20
CA THR A 507 -12.60 -6.44 0.68
C THR A 507 -12.57 -4.92 0.87
N GLY A 508 -13.72 -4.31 1.15
CA GLY A 508 -13.85 -2.85 1.23
C GLY A 508 -13.76 -2.18 -0.15
N MET A 509 -13.04 -1.08 -0.28
CA MET A 509 -13.04 -0.23 -1.49
C MET A 509 -12.04 -0.69 -2.56
N SER A 510 -12.51 -0.93 -3.79
CA SER A 510 -11.61 -1.00 -4.97
C SER A 510 -11.19 0.41 -5.37
N GLN A 511 -9.88 0.64 -5.51
CA GLN A 511 -9.29 1.92 -5.94
C GLN A 511 -9.63 2.22 -7.39
N SER A 512 -9.45 1.25 -8.29
CA SER A 512 -9.85 1.34 -9.69
C SER A 512 -11.36 1.53 -9.83
N GLY A 513 -12.15 0.76 -9.07
CA GLY A 513 -13.61 0.86 -9.06
C GLY A 513 -14.09 2.24 -8.60
N ALA A 514 -13.53 2.78 -7.51
CA ALA A 514 -13.78 4.15 -7.05
C ALA A 514 -13.39 5.20 -8.11
N GLY A 515 -12.24 5.03 -8.78
CA GLY A 515 -11.81 5.87 -9.89
C GLY A 515 -12.82 5.90 -11.04
N ASN A 516 -13.37 4.74 -11.43
CA ASN A 516 -14.33 4.62 -12.51
C ASN A 516 -15.76 5.02 -12.10
N MET A 517 -16.15 4.87 -10.83
CA MET A 517 -17.37 5.47 -10.27
C MET A 517 -17.31 7.01 -10.30
N ALA A 518 -16.17 7.59 -9.93
CA ALA A 518 -15.96 9.04 -9.95
C ALA A 518 -15.98 9.61 -11.39
N LYS A 519 -15.44 8.87 -12.38
CA LYS A 519 -15.59 9.19 -13.82
C LYS A 519 -17.07 9.17 -14.28
N GLN A 520 -17.93 8.38 -13.63
CA GLN A 520 -19.38 8.35 -13.86
C GLN A 520 -20.15 9.38 -13.02
N GLY A 521 -19.48 10.36 -12.43
CA GLY A 521 -20.10 11.48 -11.70
C GLY A 521 -20.49 11.17 -10.26
N ASN A 522 -20.06 10.05 -9.68
CA ASN A 522 -20.31 9.77 -8.26
C ASN A 522 -19.38 10.60 -7.37
N ASP A 523 -19.93 11.23 -6.34
CA ASP A 523 -19.13 11.91 -5.30
C ASP A 523 -18.47 10.92 -4.33
N TYR A 524 -17.53 11.41 -3.52
CA TYR A 524 -16.84 10.55 -2.56
C TYR A 524 -17.76 9.86 -1.54
N ARG A 525 -18.90 10.47 -1.16
CA ARG A 525 -19.84 9.89 -0.20
C ARG A 525 -20.63 8.75 -0.84
N GLN A 526 -21.07 8.92 -2.08
CA GLN A 526 -21.71 7.89 -2.89
C GLN A 526 -20.78 6.69 -3.13
N ILE A 527 -19.51 6.94 -3.46
CA ILE A 527 -18.47 5.91 -3.60
C ILE A 527 -18.31 5.13 -2.29
N LEU A 528 -18.14 5.81 -1.16
CA LEU A 528 -17.97 5.16 0.14
C LEU A 528 -19.21 4.37 0.57
N HIS A 529 -20.42 4.89 0.36
CA HIS A 529 -21.66 4.16 0.66
C HIS A 529 -21.91 2.97 -0.30
N HIS A 530 -21.34 2.97 -1.50
CA HIS A 530 -21.33 1.80 -2.38
C HIS A 530 -20.40 0.68 -1.86
N TYR A 531 -19.27 1.01 -1.24
CA TYR A 531 -18.34 0.01 -0.72
C TYR A 531 -18.60 -0.42 0.73
N PHE A 532 -19.06 0.47 1.60
CA PHE A 532 -19.17 0.24 3.04
C PHE A 532 -20.63 0.25 3.54
N SER A 533 -21.14 -0.92 3.94
CA SER A 533 -22.56 -1.15 4.25
C SER A 533 -23.05 -0.43 5.52
N GLY A 534 -23.90 0.59 5.33
CA GLY A 534 -24.63 1.26 6.41
C GLY A 534 -23.71 1.97 7.42
N VAL A 535 -22.59 2.51 6.95
CA VAL A 535 -21.71 3.41 7.71
C VAL A 535 -22.25 4.84 7.68
N LYS A 536 -21.85 5.68 8.63
CA LYS A 536 -22.07 7.13 8.60
C LYS A 536 -20.74 7.85 8.35
N ILE A 537 -20.68 8.72 7.36
CA ILE A 537 -19.51 9.60 7.13
C ILE A 537 -19.70 10.84 7.99
N VAL A 538 -18.84 11.02 8.99
CA VAL A 538 -18.91 12.14 9.94
C VAL A 538 -17.57 12.85 10.04
N THR A 539 -17.62 14.17 10.25
CA THR A 539 -16.44 14.99 10.50
C THR A 539 -16.12 14.96 11.99
N LEU A 540 -14.92 14.49 12.35
CA LEU A 540 -14.42 14.57 13.73
C LEU A 540 -14.06 16.02 14.06
N LYS A 541 -14.63 16.55 15.14
CA LYS A 541 -14.32 17.89 15.66
C LYS A 541 -13.19 17.84 16.69
N ASP A 542 -13.23 16.85 17.57
CA ASP A 542 -12.40 16.73 18.77
C ASP A 542 -11.84 15.29 18.87
N TYR A 543 -11.06 14.86 17.87
CA TYR A 543 -10.23 13.65 17.97
C TYR A 543 -8.79 14.01 18.27
#